data_AF-A0A227IYU5-F1
#
_entry.id   AF-A0A227IYU5-F1
#
_cell.length_a   1.000
_cell.length_b   1.000
_cell.length_c   1.000
_cell.angle_alpha   90.00
_cell.angle_beta   90.00
_cell.angle_gamma   90.00
#
_symmetry.space_group_name_H-M   'P 1'
#
loop_
_entity.id
_entity.type
_entity.pdbx_description
1 polymer ?
#
loop_
_entity_poly.entity_id
_entity_poly.type
_entity_poly.pdbx_seq_one_letter_code
_entity_poly.pdbx_strand_id
1 'polypeptide(L)'
;PVEELSLDFVRLRAEEGMRGTDSYQVFATRKDVVESRVEALQQSGLKPVLVDVHSQSLGHIWKLAAERFPEKNKYCLLDIGSLAS
;
A
#
# COMPACT_ATOMS: atom_id res chain seq x y z
N PRO A 1 -4.49 -21.48 3.38
CA PRO A 1 -5.30 -21.23 4.59
C PRO A 1 -5.16 -19.78 5.09
N VAL A 2 -5.97 -19.29 6.04
CA VAL A 2 -5.83 -17.89 6.53
C VAL A 2 -4.49 -17.68 7.25
N GLU A 3 -3.95 -18.75 7.83
CA GLU A 3 -2.67 -18.83 8.52
C GLU A 3 -1.47 -18.62 7.58
N GLU A 4 -1.67 -18.79 6.26
CA GLU A 4 -0.67 -18.57 5.22
C GLU A 4 -0.73 -17.14 4.64
N LEU A 5 -1.55 -16.26 5.23
CA LEU A 5 -1.71 -14.87 4.79
C LEU A 5 -1.05 -13.90 5.77
N SER A 6 -0.33 -12.92 5.21
CA SER A 6 -0.09 -11.66 5.89
C SER A 6 -1.26 -10.74 5.59
N LEU A 7 -2.00 -10.37 6.63
CA LEU A 7 -3.22 -9.56 6.53
C LEU A 7 -3.11 -8.32 7.42
N ASP A 8 -3.46 -7.17 6.86
CA ASP A 8 -3.57 -5.89 7.57
C ASP A 8 -4.77 -5.08 7.04
N PHE A 9 -5.24 -4.10 7.81
CA PHE A 9 -6.38 -3.29 7.42
C PHE A 9 -6.32 -1.86 7.98
N VAL A 10 -6.88 -0.92 7.22
CA VAL A 10 -7.03 0.47 7.62
C VAL A 10 -8.49 0.89 7.49
N ARG A 11 -9.03 1.53 8.53
CA ARG A 11 -10.38 2.10 8.48
C ARG A 11 -10.44 3.29 7.54
N LEU A 12 -11.38 3.28 6.61
CA LEU A 12 -11.66 4.41 5.75
C LEU A 12 -12.51 5.44 6.49
N ARG A 13 -12.25 6.73 6.26
CA ARG A 13 -13.12 7.79 6.79
C ARG A 13 -14.49 7.65 6.13
N ALA A 14 -15.55 7.68 6.93
CA ALA A 14 -16.90 7.68 6.41
C ALA A 14 -17.12 8.92 5.53
N GLU A 15 -17.66 8.72 4.33
CA GLU A 15 -18.22 9.82 3.55
C GLU A 15 -19.45 10.37 4.30
N GLU A 16 -19.58 11.70 4.36
CA GLU A 16 -20.70 12.36 5.03
C GLU A 16 -22.03 11.90 4.40
N GLY A 17 -22.75 11.00 5.06
CA GLY A 17 -24.07 10.52 4.62
C GLY A 17 -24.33 9.03 4.81
N MET A 18 -23.30 8.18 4.91
CA MET A 18 -23.48 6.74 5.12
C MET A 18 -23.53 6.38 6.61
N ARG A 19 -24.72 6.44 7.22
CA ARG A 19 -24.93 5.92 8.59
C ARG A 19 -25.14 4.40 8.53
N GLY A 20 -24.24 3.62 9.15
CA GLY A 20 -24.53 2.22 9.53
C GLY A 20 -23.40 1.19 9.33
N THR A 21 -22.40 1.44 8.49
CA THR A 21 -21.32 0.48 8.21
C THR A 21 -19.96 1.15 8.11
N ASP A 22 -18.99 0.66 8.88
CA ASP A 22 -17.59 1.08 8.77
C ASP A 22 -16.94 0.43 7.55
N SER A 23 -16.31 1.24 6.71
CA SER A 23 -15.55 0.75 5.55
C SER A 23 -14.08 0.56 5.93
N TYR A 24 -13.49 -0.54 5.47
CA TYR A 24 -12.09 -0.87 5.70
C TYR A 24 -11.41 -1.21 4.38
N GLN A 25 -10.19 -0.70 4.20
CA GLN A 25 -9.28 -1.17 3.17
C GLN A 25 -8.48 -2.33 3.74
N VAL A 26 -8.53 -3.47 3.07
CA VAL A 26 -7.85 -4.70 3.50
C VAL A 26 -6.68 -4.95 2.57
N PHE A 27 -5.54 -5.30 3.16
CA PHE A 27 -4.34 -5.73 2.46
C PHE A 27 -4.08 -7.19 2.82
N ALA A 28 -3.92 -8.03 1.81
CA ALA A 28 -3.62 -9.44 2.01
C ALA A 28 -2.63 -9.91 0.94
N THR A 29 -1.61 -10.63 1.38
CA THR A 29 -0.69 -11.34 0.49
C THR A 29 -0.27 -12.64 1.16
N ARG A 30 0.33 -13.55 0.40
CA ARG A 30 0.89 -14.77 0.98
C ARG A 30 2.05 -14.42 1.91
N LYS A 31 2.12 -15.12 3.03
CA LYS A 31 3.11 -14.90 4.08
C LYS A 31 4.54 -15.14 3.57
N ASP A 32 4.72 -16.14 2.72
CA ASP A 32 6.01 -16.50 2.09
C ASP A 32 6.61 -15.33 1.28
N VAL A 33 5.77 -14.54 0.61
CA VAL A 33 6.20 -13.36 -0.17
C VAL A 33 6.76 -12.27 0.74
N VAL A 34 6.18 -12.09 1.93
CA VAL A 34 6.65 -11.10 2.92
C VAL A 34 7.93 -11.59 3.58
N GLU A 35 7.93 -12.84 4.05
CA GLU A 35 9.06 -13.47 4.74
C GLU A 35 10.32 -13.45 3.87
N SER A 36 10.22 -13.85 2.59
CA SER A 36 11.35 -13.82 1.65
C SER A 36 12.02 -12.45 1.53
N ARG A 37 11.22 -11.37 1.47
CA ARG A 37 11.74 -9.99 1.38
C ARG A 37 12.37 -9.52 2.69
N VAL A 38 11.76 -9.87 3.81
CA VAL A 38 12.27 -9.55 5.15
C VAL A 38 13.61 -10.23 5.38
N GLU A 39 13.73 -11.51 5.05
CA GLU A 39 14.97 -12.28 5.17
C GLU A 39 16.11 -11.68 4.34
N ALA A 40 15.84 -11.33 3.08
CA ALA A 40 16.85 -10.72 2.21
C ALA A 40 17.42 -9.41 2.79
N LEU A 41 16.55 -8.55 3.37
CA LEU A 41 16.97 -7.31 4.02
C LEU A 41 17.72 -7.56 5.34
N GLN A 42 17.32 -8.57 6.11
CA GLN A 42 18.02 -8.94 7.35
C GLN A 42 19.42 -9.48 7.07
N GLN A 43 19.60 -10.27 6.00
CA GLN A 43 20.90 -10.77 5.58
C GLN A 43 21.87 -9.66 5.17
N SER A 44 21.36 -8.51 4.70
CA SER A 44 22.20 -7.33 4.44
C SER A 44 22.46 -6.47 5.69
N GLY A 45 22.06 -6.92 6.88
CA GLY A 45 22.23 -6.19 8.14
C GLY A 45 21.20 -5.08 8.38
N LEU A 46 20.13 -5.01 7.58
CA LEU A 46 19.03 -4.06 7.80
C LEU A 46 17.99 -4.64 8.76
N LYS A 47 17.22 -3.76 9.40
CA LYS A 47 16.07 -4.13 10.24
C LYS A 47 14.78 -3.65 9.57
N PRO A 48 14.05 -4.51 8.84
CA PRO A 48 12.77 -4.14 8.27
C PRO A 48 11.78 -3.69 9.37
N VAL A 49 11.15 -2.53 9.17
CA VAL A 49 10.16 -1.96 10.12
C VAL A 49 8.75 -1.90 9.54
N LEU A 50 8.63 -1.86 8.21
CA LEU A 50 7.38 -1.78 7.48
C LEU A 50 7.53 -2.51 6.15
N VAL A 51 6.53 -3.32 5.81
CA VAL A 51 6.34 -3.87 4.46
C VAL A 51 5.08 -3.21 3.91
N ASP A 52 5.27 -2.26 2.99
CA ASP A 52 4.17 -1.49 2.40
C ASP A 52 3.78 -2.06 1.03
N VAL A 53 2.57 -1.73 0.58
CA VAL A 53 2.08 -2.08 -0.76
C VAL A 53 2.50 -1.00 -1.74
N HIS A 54 3.15 -1.39 -2.85
CA HIS A 54 3.65 -0.45 -3.87
C HIS A 54 2.62 0.59 -4.30
N SER A 55 1.38 0.17 -4.55
CA SER A 55 0.29 1.08 -4.94
C SER A 55 -0.10 2.09 -3.86
N GLN A 56 0.01 1.74 -2.57
CA GLN A 56 -0.24 2.66 -1.46
C GLN A 56 0.83 3.76 -1.43
N SER A 57 2.10 3.38 -1.55
CA SER A 57 3.21 4.34 -1.61
C SER A 57 3.10 5.26 -2.83
N LEU A 58 2.73 4.72 -4.00
CA LEU A 58 2.47 5.51 -5.21
C LEU A 58 1.28 6.48 -5.02
N GLY A 59 0.21 6.04 -4.36
CA GLY A 59 -0.95 6.86 -4.04
C GLY A 59 -0.58 8.07 -3.16
N HIS A 60 0.33 7.89 -2.20
CA HIS A 60 0.86 8.99 -1.40
C HIS A 60 1.65 10.00 -2.26
N ILE A 61 2.47 9.53 -3.20
CA ILE A 61 3.22 10.41 -4.12
C ILE A 61 2.25 11.20 -5.00
N TRP A 62 1.24 10.55 -5.57
CA TRP A 62 0.21 11.22 -6.36
C TRP A 62 -0.53 12.28 -5.55
N LYS A 63 -0.91 11.96 -4.31
CA LYS A 63 -1.62 12.89 -3.42
C LYS A 63 -0.77 14.13 -3.11
N LEU A 64 0.52 13.95 -2.80
CA LEU A 64 1.44 15.08 -2.58
C LEU A 64 1.54 15.99 -3.82
N ALA A 65 1.55 15.41 -5.02
CA ALA A 65 1.55 16.17 -6.26
C ALA A 65 0.24 16.94 -6.46
N ALA A 66 -0.92 16.33 -6.20
CA ALA A 66 -2.23 16.97 -6.30
C ALA A 66 -2.41 18.08 -5.24
N GLU A 67 -1.87 17.90 -4.03
CA GLU A 67 -1.86 18.93 -2.98
C GLU A 67 -0.98 20.13 -3.36
N ARG A 68 0.17 19.87 -3.99
CA ARG A 68 1.08 20.94 -4.47
C ARG A 68 0.54 21.67 -5.70
N PHE A 69 -0.19 20.97 -6.56
CA PHE A 69 -0.71 21.44 -7.84
C PHE A 69 -2.21 21.08 -7.96
N PRO A 70 -3.11 21.86 -7.34
CA PRO A 70 -4.54 21.53 -7.25
C PRO A 70 -5.23 21.32 -8.61
N GLU A 71 -4.75 21.98 -9.67
CA GLU A 71 -5.24 21.79 -11.03
C GLU A 71 -5.03 20.37 -11.57
N LYS A 72 -4.08 19.62 -10.99
CA LYS A 72 -3.75 18.25 -11.37
C LYS A 72 -4.53 17.19 -10.59
N ASN A 73 -5.46 17.57 -9.72
CA ASN A 73 -6.26 16.60 -8.96
C ASN A 73 -7.16 15.69 -9.86
N LYS A 74 -7.34 16.06 -11.13
CA LYS A 74 -8.07 15.26 -12.13
C LYS A 74 -7.17 14.34 -12.96
N TYR A 75 -5.86 14.34 -12.68
CA TYR A 75 -4.86 13.67 -13.50
C TYR A 75 -4.53 12.31 -12.88
N CYS A 76 -4.22 11.32 -13.72
CA CYS A 76 -3.83 9.98 -13.29
C CYS A 76 -2.32 9.90 -13.08
N LEU A 77 -1.88 9.12 -12.08
CA LEU A 77 -0.48 8.71 -11.95
C LEU A 77 -0.22 7.52 -12.89
N LEU A 78 0.73 7.66 -13.80
CA LEU A 78 1.21 6.57 -14.65
C LEU A 78 2.60 6.13 -14.20
N ASP A 79 2.69 4.92 -13.64
CA ASP A 79 3.96 4.28 -13.28
C ASP A 79 4.46 3.44 -14.48
N ILE A 80 5.64 3.76 -15.01
CA ILE A 80 6.24 3.11 -16.18
C ILE A 80 7.48 2.34 -15.73
N GLY A 81 7.32 1.03 -15.54
CA GLY A 81 8.37 0.12 -15.11
C GLY A 81 8.85 -0.86 -16.18
N SER A 82 9.91 -1.61 -15.83
CA SER A 82 10.38 -2.80 -16.56
C SER A 82 9.74 -4.05 -15.96
N LEU A 83 9.33 -5.01 -16.80
CA LEU A 83 8.87 -6.34 -16.35
C LEU A 83 10.02 -7.32 -16.10
N ALA A 84 11.28 -6.95 -16.36
CA ALA A 84 12.42 -7.85 -16.32
C ALA A 84 13.37 -7.52 -15.16
N SER A 85 13.41 -8.41 -14.17
CA SER A 85 14.59 -8.73 -13.36
C SER A 85 14.47 -10.16 -12.86
#